data_AF-E9F9U6-F1
#
_entry.id   AF-E9F9U6-F1
#
_cell.length_a   1.000
_cell.length_b   1.000
_cell.length_c   1.000
_cell.angle_alpha   90.00
_cell.angle_beta   90.00
_cell.angle_gamma   90.00
#
_symmetry.space_group_name_H-M   'P 1'
#
loop_
_entity.id
_entity.type
_entity.pdbx_description
1 polymer ?
#
loop_
_entity_poly.entity_id
_entity_poly.type
_entity_poly.pdbx_seq_one_letter_code
_entity_poly.pdbx_strand_id
1 'polypeptide(L)'
;MPTDKESRSNLRRLRSRPVCIICGRPAEAQEIARALGIDDEKHRLSGHDVSMVRDGHTFHLGEFKLPSGDILKYYITSSLRQGIQSFAVSAAILFNTLSPRFVLHAGVCAGFDDPTGKLELALRDVVFGEAAINYEEGKWEAQGPGGNAVFLPDYKPVAVEAGDMQGFTKSHKRHGIRYGEYISGSSVRGDAAQVFEKIRSSVGRNAIALDMEASAFIQLCKHFEPKGPICLGVVKGISDFGDSKKGEDASAYSDALNNTAVAIKDWLTHRIPNTRWEVDESDEPGAKLVSGYYENFVRRVIDNYLEGLPIAYRHRPEVAIPASEIKGFISVLPKDQDPQFVKEIGQIQRTILEYGVEEINIGTNAAQRYVHYKGGYFLDWCRTVNSLVDEEDAEYQVGVFGRTLRKQAYYKQAEAKGPLAQVLPWEEAMHLLTDLKNDTQNIHRQDVELVGKRYEETLPRAKTQRGSTMAKTERKSSVSQLFTFGRFRRHHKPSGKEQEAAVSPLPVVGCK
;
A
#
# COMPACT_ATOMS: atom_id res chain seq x y z
N MET A 1 1.75 -22.60 13.25
CA MET A 1 0.95 -21.40 13.56
C MET A 1 1.87 -20.22 13.38
N PRO A 2 1.67 -19.39 12.34
CA PRO A 2 2.42 -18.14 12.20
C PRO A 2 2.23 -17.28 13.45
N THR A 3 3.23 -16.49 13.79
CA THR A 3 3.09 -15.53 14.88
C THR A 3 2.08 -14.44 14.48
N ASP A 4 1.40 -13.82 15.44
CA ASP A 4 0.49 -12.68 15.16
C ASP A 4 1.20 -11.59 14.33
N LYS A 5 2.50 -11.36 14.60
CA LYS A 5 3.35 -10.43 13.82
C LYS A 5 3.48 -10.85 12.35
N GLU A 6 3.71 -12.13 12.07
CA GLU A 6 3.83 -12.65 10.70
C GLU A 6 2.49 -12.60 9.95
N SER A 7 1.40 -12.95 10.64
CA SER A 7 0.05 -12.92 10.07
C SER A 7 -0.39 -11.49 9.68
N ARG A 8 -0.06 -10.49 10.51
CA ARG A 8 -0.27 -9.07 10.20
C ARG A 8 0.61 -8.58 9.05
N SER A 9 1.88 -9.01 9.03
CA SER A 9 2.80 -8.70 7.92
C SER A 9 2.25 -9.19 6.57
N ASN A 10 1.66 -10.39 6.54
CA ASN A 10 1.04 -10.94 5.33
C ASN A 10 -0.22 -10.17 4.91
N LEU A 11 -1.07 -9.78 5.86
CA LEU A 11 -2.21 -8.90 5.58
C LEU A 11 -1.75 -7.57 4.95
N ARG A 12 -0.70 -6.94 5.48
CA ARG A 12 -0.11 -5.73 4.89
C ARG A 12 0.47 -6.00 3.51
N ARG A 13 1.16 -7.13 3.31
CA ARG A 13 1.69 -7.53 2.00
C ARG A 13 0.56 -7.62 0.96
N LEU A 14 -0.65 -8.03 1.35
CA LEU A 14 -1.83 -8.01 0.47
C LEU A 14 -2.41 -6.60 0.31
N ARG A 15 -2.61 -5.83 1.38
CA ARG A 15 -3.14 -4.44 1.32
C ARG A 15 -2.28 -3.49 0.49
N SER A 16 -0.97 -3.68 0.50
CA SER A 16 -0.02 -2.88 -0.30
C SER A 16 -0.05 -3.19 -1.80
N ARG A 17 -0.82 -4.18 -2.24
CA ARG A 17 -0.99 -4.53 -3.66
C ARG A 17 -2.27 -3.89 -4.17
N PRO A 18 -2.18 -2.87 -5.03
CA PRO A 18 -3.36 -2.11 -5.45
C PRO A 18 -4.35 -2.93 -6.27
N VAL A 19 -3.93 -4.01 -6.94
CA VAL A 19 -4.79 -4.79 -7.83
C VAL A 19 -5.08 -6.17 -7.25
N CYS A 20 -6.37 -6.49 -7.14
CA CYS A 20 -6.90 -7.81 -6.83
C CYS A 20 -7.51 -8.42 -8.10
N ILE A 21 -7.01 -9.58 -8.53
CA ILE A 21 -7.62 -10.41 -9.57
C ILE A 21 -8.35 -11.55 -8.85
N ILE A 22 -9.68 -11.59 -8.95
CA ILE A 22 -10.49 -12.61 -8.27
C ILE A 22 -11.13 -13.57 -9.28
N CYS A 23 -10.96 -14.87 -9.04
CA CYS A 23 -11.54 -15.93 -9.87
C CYS A 23 -12.72 -16.62 -9.19
N GLY A 24 -13.57 -17.32 -9.95
CA GLY A 24 -14.70 -18.07 -9.39
C GLY A 24 -14.25 -19.32 -8.62
N ARG A 25 -13.08 -19.89 -8.97
CA ARG A 25 -12.56 -21.12 -8.37
C ARG A 25 -11.06 -21.08 -8.07
N PRO A 26 -10.58 -21.83 -7.06
CA PRO A 26 -9.14 -21.94 -6.75
C PRO A 26 -8.29 -22.45 -7.91
N ALA A 27 -8.79 -23.44 -8.66
CA ALA A 27 -8.06 -23.99 -9.81
C ALA A 27 -7.86 -22.96 -10.93
N GLU A 28 -8.82 -22.06 -11.16
CA GLU A 28 -8.69 -20.97 -12.13
C GLU A 28 -7.65 -19.94 -11.70
N ALA A 29 -7.69 -19.53 -10.42
CA ALA A 29 -6.71 -18.61 -9.85
C ALA A 29 -5.29 -19.18 -9.94
N GLN A 30 -5.12 -20.48 -9.66
CA GLN A 30 -3.83 -21.16 -9.76
C GLN A 30 -3.32 -21.23 -11.20
N GLU A 31 -4.18 -21.56 -12.17
CA GLU A 31 -3.78 -21.66 -13.57
C GLU A 31 -3.42 -20.29 -14.15
N ILE A 32 -4.23 -19.26 -13.87
CA ILE A 32 -3.93 -17.88 -14.28
C ILE A 32 -2.64 -17.39 -13.62
N ALA A 33 -2.42 -17.70 -12.34
CA ALA A 33 -1.16 -17.38 -11.66
C ALA A 33 0.05 -18.02 -12.35
N ARG A 34 -0.04 -19.32 -12.68
CA ARG A 34 1.01 -20.02 -13.42
C ARG A 34 1.27 -19.39 -14.78
N ALA A 35 0.21 -19.08 -15.53
CA ALA A 35 0.32 -18.42 -16.84
C ALA A 35 0.95 -17.02 -16.77
N LEU A 36 0.80 -16.34 -15.63
CA LEU A 36 1.48 -15.07 -15.34
C LEU A 36 2.90 -15.25 -14.77
N GLY A 37 3.44 -16.47 -14.73
CA GLY A 37 4.78 -16.78 -14.23
C GLY A 37 4.89 -16.83 -12.70
N ILE A 38 3.78 -17.08 -12.00
CA ILE A 38 3.73 -17.25 -10.54
C ILE A 38 3.55 -18.74 -10.23
N ASP A 39 4.64 -19.50 -10.25
CA ASP A 39 4.67 -20.94 -9.97
C ASP A 39 5.40 -21.30 -8.66
N ASP A 40 6.16 -20.37 -8.09
CA ASP A 40 6.92 -20.55 -6.84
C ASP A 40 6.05 -20.35 -5.58
N GLU A 41 6.21 -21.26 -4.62
CA GLU A 41 5.66 -21.19 -3.26
C GLU A 41 5.99 -19.89 -2.52
N LYS A 42 7.14 -19.24 -2.80
CA LYS A 42 7.51 -17.95 -2.18
C LYS A 42 6.55 -16.80 -2.53
N HIS A 43 5.84 -16.95 -3.63
CA HIS A 43 4.83 -16.00 -4.11
C HIS A 43 3.42 -16.42 -3.72
N ARG A 44 3.28 -17.44 -2.87
CA ARG A 44 1.99 -17.92 -2.37
C ARG A 44 1.82 -17.54 -0.90
N LEU A 45 0.63 -17.07 -0.54
CA LEU A 45 0.20 -16.92 0.86
C LEU A 45 -1.07 -17.73 1.08
N SER A 46 -1.11 -18.47 2.19
CA SER A 46 -2.34 -19.10 2.66
C SER A 46 -3.19 -18.07 3.40
N GLY A 47 -4.50 -18.14 3.25
CA GLY A 47 -5.45 -17.35 4.05
C GLY A 47 -5.33 -17.60 5.55
N HIS A 48 -4.88 -18.80 5.95
CA HIS A 48 -4.56 -19.13 7.34
C HIS A 48 -3.45 -18.25 7.92
N ASP A 49 -2.52 -17.83 7.05
CA ASP A 49 -1.36 -17.02 7.44
C ASP A 49 -1.64 -15.51 7.31
N VAL A 50 -2.89 -15.11 7.10
CA VAL A 50 -3.29 -13.72 6.89
C VAL A 50 -4.35 -13.32 7.92
N SER A 51 -4.04 -12.31 8.73
CA SER A 51 -4.96 -11.84 9.76
C SER A 51 -6.28 -11.37 9.14
N MET A 52 -7.40 -11.66 9.81
CA MET A 52 -8.76 -11.32 9.37
C MET A 52 -9.25 -11.97 8.06
N VAL A 53 -8.47 -12.89 7.49
CA VAL A 53 -8.89 -13.71 6.34
C VAL A 53 -9.25 -15.10 6.84
N ARG A 54 -10.31 -15.69 6.29
CA ARG A 54 -10.72 -17.06 6.63
C ARG A 54 -9.79 -18.08 6.01
N ASP A 55 -9.64 -19.22 6.69
CA ASP A 55 -8.95 -20.39 6.18
C ASP A 55 -9.54 -20.84 4.82
N GLY A 56 -8.68 -21.33 3.94
CA GLY A 56 -9.04 -21.86 2.62
C GLY A 56 -8.77 -20.91 1.45
N HIS A 57 -8.57 -19.62 1.70
CA HIS A 57 -8.11 -18.72 0.64
C HIS A 57 -6.64 -18.99 0.30
N THR A 58 -6.29 -18.77 -0.96
CA THR A 58 -4.90 -18.75 -1.43
C THR A 58 -4.68 -17.46 -2.21
N PHE A 59 -3.53 -16.83 -2.01
CA PHE A 59 -3.14 -15.62 -2.70
C PHE A 59 -1.86 -15.88 -3.48
N HIS A 60 -1.89 -15.59 -4.78
CA HIS A 60 -0.72 -15.64 -5.66
C HIS A 60 -0.25 -14.22 -5.94
N LEU A 61 0.98 -13.90 -5.55
CA LEU A 61 1.51 -12.55 -5.54
C LEU A 61 2.37 -12.32 -6.78
N GLY A 62 2.02 -11.33 -7.60
CA GLY A 62 2.75 -11.02 -8.81
C GLY A 62 3.07 -9.54 -8.95
N GLU A 63 3.91 -9.22 -9.92
CA GLU A 63 4.35 -7.86 -10.24
C GLU A 63 4.47 -7.69 -11.77
N PHE A 64 4.02 -6.56 -12.29
CA PHE A 64 4.23 -6.16 -13.69
C PHE A 64 5.11 -4.91 -13.74
N LYS A 65 6.08 -4.89 -14.66
CA LYS A 65 6.76 -3.65 -15.02
C LYS A 65 5.90 -2.90 -16.04
N LEU A 66 5.40 -1.74 -15.65
CA LEU A 66 4.60 -0.86 -16.50
C LEU A 66 5.48 -0.16 -17.54
N PRO A 67 4.91 0.36 -18.65
CA PRO A 67 5.67 1.11 -19.66
C PRO A 67 6.33 2.38 -19.10
N SER A 68 5.78 2.93 -18.02
CA SER A 68 6.37 4.05 -17.26
C SER A 68 7.69 3.68 -16.55
N GLY A 69 7.97 2.38 -16.38
CA GLY A 69 9.05 1.88 -15.55
C GLY A 69 8.62 1.50 -14.12
N ASP A 70 7.43 1.92 -13.69
CA ASP A 70 6.87 1.58 -12.38
C ASP A 70 6.57 0.08 -12.26
N ILE A 71 6.58 -0.42 -11.03
CA ILE A 71 6.23 -1.80 -10.71
C ILE A 71 4.82 -1.86 -10.14
N LEU A 72 3.88 -2.41 -10.92
CA LEU A 72 2.52 -2.69 -10.49
C LEU A 72 2.47 -4.03 -9.75
N LYS A 73 2.24 -3.98 -8.43
CA LYS A 73 2.05 -5.20 -7.63
C LYS A 73 0.58 -5.61 -7.63
N TYR A 74 0.33 -6.91 -7.67
CA TYR A 74 -1.02 -7.47 -7.64
C TYR A 74 -1.05 -8.78 -6.86
N TYR A 75 -2.26 -9.24 -6.55
CA TYR A 75 -2.49 -10.60 -6.11
C TYR A 75 -3.67 -11.23 -6.85
N ILE A 76 -3.62 -12.55 -6.99
CA ILE A 76 -4.69 -13.37 -7.56
C ILE A 76 -5.26 -14.24 -6.44
N THR A 77 -6.57 -14.28 -6.33
CA THR A 77 -7.27 -15.16 -5.40
C THR A 77 -8.57 -15.66 -6.02
N SER A 78 -9.38 -16.38 -5.26
CA SER A 78 -10.66 -16.90 -5.71
C SER A 78 -11.68 -16.95 -4.59
N SER A 79 -12.95 -17.04 -4.97
CA SER A 79 -13.98 -17.55 -4.06
C SER A 79 -13.75 -19.04 -3.80
N LEU A 80 -14.11 -19.49 -2.60
CA LEU A 80 -13.98 -20.90 -2.20
C LEU A 80 -14.96 -21.82 -2.96
N ARG A 81 -16.04 -21.25 -3.51
CA ARG A 81 -17.09 -21.97 -4.24
C ARG A 81 -17.67 -21.08 -5.33
N GLN A 82 -17.90 -21.66 -6.51
CA GLN A 82 -18.57 -21.02 -7.64
C GLN A 82 -20.05 -20.69 -7.35
N GLY A 83 -20.59 -19.74 -8.10
CA GLY A 83 -21.98 -19.28 -8.02
C GLY A 83 -22.14 -17.94 -7.30
N ILE A 84 -23.17 -17.20 -7.73
CA ILE A 84 -23.48 -15.82 -7.34
C ILE A 84 -23.34 -15.56 -5.85
N GLN A 85 -24.03 -16.33 -4.99
CA GLN A 85 -24.10 -16.06 -3.55
C GLN A 85 -22.76 -16.33 -2.85
N SER A 86 -22.12 -17.46 -3.19
CA SER A 86 -20.84 -17.86 -2.58
C SER A 86 -19.73 -16.91 -2.97
N PHE A 87 -19.70 -16.50 -4.25
CA PHE A 87 -18.78 -15.50 -4.76
C PHE A 87 -19.00 -14.15 -4.08
N ALA A 88 -20.23 -13.64 -4.05
CA ALA A 88 -20.53 -12.32 -3.47
C ALA A 88 -20.10 -12.20 -2.01
N VAL A 89 -20.43 -13.20 -1.17
CA VAL A 89 -20.04 -13.20 0.25
C VAL A 89 -18.52 -13.25 0.41
N SER A 90 -17.86 -14.13 -0.34
CA SER A 90 -16.41 -14.30 -0.27
C SER A 90 -15.67 -13.05 -0.74
N ALA A 91 -16.06 -12.50 -1.88
CA ALA A 91 -15.50 -11.27 -2.44
C ALA A 91 -15.75 -10.07 -1.53
N ALA A 92 -16.95 -9.93 -0.94
CA ALA A 92 -17.27 -8.82 -0.03
C ALA A 92 -16.37 -8.81 1.20
N ILE A 93 -16.15 -9.98 1.82
CA ILE A 93 -15.24 -10.12 2.95
C ILE A 93 -13.82 -9.74 2.54
N LEU A 94 -13.33 -10.26 1.41
CA LEU A 94 -11.98 -9.95 0.94
C LEU A 94 -11.81 -8.47 0.57
N PHE A 95 -12.77 -7.84 -0.08
CA PHE A 95 -12.70 -6.42 -0.44
C PHE A 95 -12.71 -5.54 0.79
N ASN A 96 -13.53 -5.86 1.78
CA ASN A 96 -13.56 -5.14 3.05
C ASN A 96 -12.26 -5.32 3.84
N THR A 97 -11.76 -6.55 3.97
CA THR A 97 -10.56 -6.86 4.76
C THR A 97 -9.27 -6.37 4.09
N LEU A 98 -9.10 -6.64 2.80
CA LEU A 98 -7.86 -6.36 2.05
C LEU A 98 -7.86 -4.99 1.40
N SER A 99 -9.03 -4.35 1.29
CA SER A 99 -9.19 -3.00 0.74
C SER A 99 -8.38 -2.74 -0.53
N PRO A 100 -8.44 -3.64 -1.55
CA PRO A 100 -7.71 -3.41 -2.79
C PRO A 100 -8.20 -2.11 -3.44
N ARG A 101 -7.33 -1.46 -4.20
CA ARG A 101 -7.72 -0.24 -4.93
C ARG A 101 -8.50 -0.56 -6.19
N PHE A 102 -8.08 -1.62 -6.87
CA PHE A 102 -8.66 -2.08 -8.11
C PHE A 102 -9.01 -3.55 -7.99
N VAL A 103 -10.13 -3.92 -8.57
CA VAL A 103 -10.59 -5.31 -8.64
C VAL A 103 -10.90 -5.68 -10.07
N LEU A 104 -10.49 -6.88 -10.47
CA LEU A 104 -10.77 -7.46 -11.78
C LEU A 104 -11.30 -8.88 -11.58
N HIS A 105 -12.40 -9.22 -12.23
CA HIS A 105 -12.88 -10.60 -12.21
C HIS A 105 -12.37 -11.38 -13.40
N ALA A 106 -11.82 -12.56 -13.13
CA ALA A 106 -11.19 -13.42 -14.12
C ALA A 106 -11.68 -14.86 -14.06
N GLY A 107 -11.48 -15.63 -15.12
CA GLY A 107 -11.82 -17.06 -15.19
C GLY A 107 -12.19 -17.49 -16.60
N VAL A 108 -13.07 -18.48 -16.70
CA VAL A 108 -13.64 -18.93 -17.98
C VAL A 108 -15.14 -18.67 -18.05
N CYS A 109 -15.68 -18.72 -19.27
CA CYS A 109 -17.09 -18.60 -19.56
C CYS A 109 -17.49 -19.49 -20.75
N ALA A 110 -18.80 -19.67 -20.93
CA ALA A 110 -19.36 -20.19 -22.16
C ALA A 110 -19.57 -19.05 -23.17
N GLY A 111 -19.18 -19.24 -24.42
CA GLY A 111 -19.39 -18.30 -25.51
C GLY A 111 -20.78 -18.42 -26.13
N PHE A 112 -21.25 -17.36 -26.78
CA PHE A 112 -22.43 -17.41 -27.63
C PHE A 112 -22.09 -17.99 -29.01
N ASP A 113 -22.63 -19.17 -29.32
CA ASP A 113 -22.59 -19.76 -30.66
C ASP A 113 -23.69 -19.14 -31.53
N ASP A 114 -23.34 -18.14 -32.34
CA ASP A 114 -24.30 -17.39 -33.17
C ASP A 114 -24.74 -18.24 -34.39
N PRO A 115 -26.00 -18.71 -34.45
CA PRO A 115 -26.47 -19.53 -35.56
C PRO A 115 -26.50 -18.78 -36.90
N THR A 116 -26.41 -17.45 -36.88
CA THR A 116 -26.37 -16.63 -38.10
C THR A 116 -24.97 -16.40 -38.64
N GLY A 117 -23.92 -16.74 -37.88
CA GLY A 117 -22.52 -16.49 -38.23
C GLY A 117 -22.14 -15.00 -38.28
N LYS A 118 -22.97 -14.09 -37.77
CA LYS A 118 -22.66 -12.65 -37.77
C LYS A 118 -21.67 -12.27 -36.67
N LEU A 119 -21.75 -12.95 -35.54
CA LEU A 119 -20.77 -12.87 -34.46
C LEU A 119 -20.00 -14.19 -34.37
N GLU A 120 -18.77 -14.18 -34.86
CA GLU A 120 -17.87 -15.31 -34.75
C GLU A 120 -17.12 -15.26 -33.40
N LEU A 121 -17.44 -16.20 -32.51
CA LEU A 121 -16.66 -16.49 -31.30
C LEU A 121 -16.04 -17.87 -31.44
N ALA A 122 -14.81 -18.02 -30.95
CA ALA A 122 -14.12 -19.31 -30.94
C ALA A 122 -13.77 -19.73 -29.51
N LEU A 123 -13.57 -21.04 -29.30
CA LEU A 123 -12.89 -21.51 -28.09
C LEU A 123 -11.55 -20.80 -27.95
N ARG A 124 -11.18 -20.48 -26.71
CA ARG A 124 -9.97 -19.75 -26.33
C ARG A 124 -9.97 -18.25 -26.67
N ASP A 125 -11.01 -17.72 -27.33
CA ASP A 125 -11.22 -16.27 -27.37
C ASP A 125 -11.39 -15.74 -25.94
N VAL A 126 -11.03 -14.48 -25.70
CA VAL A 126 -11.19 -13.79 -24.42
C VAL A 126 -12.23 -12.69 -24.57
N VAL A 127 -13.24 -12.73 -23.72
CA VAL A 127 -14.27 -11.70 -23.61
C VAL A 127 -13.86 -10.70 -22.53
N PHE A 128 -14.00 -9.42 -22.86
CA PHE A 128 -13.94 -8.28 -21.97
C PHE A 128 -15.34 -7.73 -21.78
N GLY A 129 -15.72 -7.44 -20.55
CA GLY A 129 -17.05 -6.92 -20.25
C GLY A 129 -17.09 -6.00 -19.04
N GLU A 130 -17.93 -4.99 -19.16
CA GLU A 130 -18.19 -3.98 -18.13
C GLU A 130 -19.62 -4.04 -17.61
N ALA A 131 -20.46 -4.91 -18.20
CA ALA A 131 -21.82 -5.13 -17.80
C ALA A 131 -22.16 -6.62 -17.74
N ALA A 132 -23.09 -6.95 -16.84
CA ALA A 132 -23.59 -8.30 -16.68
C ALA A 132 -25.09 -8.31 -16.30
N ILE A 133 -25.75 -9.43 -16.60
CA ILE A 133 -27.16 -9.67 -16.28
C ILE A 133 -27.25 -10.96 -15.46
N ASN A 134 -28.00 -10.93 -14.36
CA ASN A 134 -28.39 -12.17 -13.67
C ASN A 134 -29.67 -12.73 -14.32
N TYR A 135 -29.58 -13.86 -15.03
CA TYR A 135 -30.75 -14.42 -15.71
C TYR A 135 -31.73 -15.16 -14.77
N GLU A 136 -31.34 -15.32 -13.50
CA GLU A 136 -32.15 -15.98 -12.47
C GLU A 136 -32.92 -14.97 -11.58
N GLU A 137 -32.75 -13.67 -11.82
CA GLU A 137 -33.54 -12.62 -11.16
C GLU A 137 -34.94 -12.51 -11.76
N GLY A 138 -35.94 -12.47 -10.89
CA GLY A 138 -37.34 -12.43 -11.27
C GLY A 138 -38.27 -12.97 -10.19
N LYS A 139 -39.52 -13.22 -10.56
CA LYS A 139 -40.55 -13.79 -9.68
C LYS A 139 -41.25 -14.96 -10.37
N TRP A 140 -41.66 -15.95 -9.59
CA TRP A 140 -42.58 -16.99 -10.07
C TRP A 140 -44.02 -16.53 -9.87
N GLU A 141 -44.84 -16.67 -10.90
CA GLU A 141 -46.26 -16.30 -10.88
C GLU A 141 -47.11 -17.43 -11.47
N ALA A 142 -48.24 -17.75 -10.83
CA ALA A 142 -49.17 -18.74 -11.35
C ALA A 142 -50.01 -18.12 -12.48
N GLN A 143 -50.24 -18.84 -13.57
CA GLN A 143 -51.16 -18.44 -14.64
C GLN A 143 -52.65 -18.59 -14.22
N GLY A 144 -53.05 -17.90 -13.15
CA GLY A 144 -54.37 -18.00 -12.55
C GLY A 144 -54.55 -19.18 -11.57
N PRO A 145 -55.76 -19.34 -10.99
CA PRO A 145 -56.04 -20.42 -10.05
C PRO A 145 -55.85 -21.80 -10.69
N GLY A 146 -54.87 -22.57 -10.21
CA GLY A 146 -54.52 -23.89 -10.75
C GLY A 146 -53.68 -23.87 -12.04
N GLY A 147 -53.23 -22.71 -12.51
CA GLY A 147 -52.35 -22.59 -13.67
C GLY A 147 -50.90 -23.00 -13.37
N ASN A 148 -50.13 -23.28 -14.42
CA ASN A 148 -48.70 -23.57 -14.30
C ASN A 148 -47.93 -22.36 -13.75
N ALA A 149 -46.91 -22.62 -12.95
CA ALA A 149 -45.99 -21.58 -12.49
C ALA A 149 -45.12 -21.11 -13.67
N VAL A 150 -45.07 -19.80 -13.89
CA VAL A 150 -44.25 -19.16 -14.91
C VAL A 150 -43.25 -18.24 -14.23
N PHE A 151 -42.00 -18.31 -14.66
CA PHE A 151 -40.97 -17.39 -14.21
C PHE A 151 -41.03 -16.10 -15.02
N LEU A 152 -41.32 -14.99 -14.34
CA LEU A 152 -41.30 -13.65 -14.87
C LEU A 152 -39.95 -13.00 -14.53
N PRO A 153 -39.04 -12.85 -15.52
CA PRO A 153 -37.72 -12.34 -15.26
C PRO A 153 -37.70 -10.84 -14.94
N ASP A 154 -36.73 -10.42 -14.12
CA ASP A 154 -36.38 -9.03 -13.86
C ASP A 154 -34.92 -8.80 -14.26
N TYR A 155 -34.66 -8.86 -15.56
CA TYR A 155 -33.31 -8.73 -16.12
C TYR A 155 -32.81 -7.29 -16.03
N LYS A 156 -32.29 -6.91 -14.87
CA LYS A 156 -31.64 -5.61 -14.68
C LYS A 156 -30.14 -5.73 -14.95
N PRO A 157 -29.62 -5.13 -16.04
CA PRO A 157 -28.19 -5.11 -16.27
C PRO A 157 -27.49 -4.28 -15.19
N VAL A 158 -26.37 -4.80 -14.70
CA VAL A 158 -25.45 -4.08 -13.81
C VAL A 158 -24.21 -3.76 -14.62
N ALA A 159 -23.78 -2.49 -14.62
CA ALA A 159 -22.69 -2.01 -15.46
C ALA A 159 -21.78 -1.01 -14.74
N VAL A 160 -20.47 -1.13 -14.90
CA VAL A 160 -19.45 -0.22 -14.36
C VAL A 160 -18.72 0.51 -15.49
N GLU A 161 -18.11 1.65 -15.20
CA GLU A 161 -17.21 2.31 -16.14
C GLU A 161 -15.76 1.91 -15.83
N ALA A 162 -15.28 0.80 -16.40
CA ALA A 162 -13.94 0.26 -16.10
C ALA A 162 -12.79 1.00 -16.83
N GLY A 163 -13.11 2.10 -17.51
CA GLY A 163 -12.16 2.87 -18.30
C GLY A 163 -11.99 2.37 -19.73
N ASP A 164 -13.12 2.05 -20.37
CA ASP A 164 -13.26 1.82 -21.81
C ASP A 164 -12.65 0.51 -22.32
N MET A 165 -13.08 -0.62 -21.73
CA MET A 165 -12.73 -1.94 -22.27
C MET A 165 -13.14 -2.09 -23.74
N GLN A 166 -14.23 -1.44 -24.16
CA GLN A 166 -14.67 -1.48 -25.54
C GLN A 166 -13.65 -0.82 -26.49
N GLY A 167 -13.14 0.37 -26.16
CA GLY A 167 -12.08 1.03 -26.92
C GLY A 167 -10.78 0.24 -26.92
N PHE A 168 -10.42 -0.37 -25.79
CA PHE A 168 -9.25 -1.24 -25.70
C PHE A 168 -9.34 -2.45 -26.65
N THR A 169 -10.45 -3.19 -26.63
CA THR A 169 -10.63 -4.34 -27.54
C THR A 169 -10.67 -3.93 -29.01
N LYS A 170 -11.26 -2.77 -29.35
CA LYS A 170 -11.27 -2.22 -30.72
C LYS A 170 -9.87 -1.84 -31.22
N SER A 171 -9.03 -1.29 -30.34
CA SER A 171 -7.65 -0.91 -30.67
C SER A 171 -6.71 -2.11 -30.71
N HIS A 172 -6.97 -3.14 -29.92
CA HIS A 172 -6.22 -4.38 -29.88
C HIS A 172 -6.88 -5.43 -30.77
N LYS A 173 -6.80 -5.23 -32.10
CA LYS A 173 -7.28 -6.16 -33.14
C LYS A 173 -6.52 -7.50 -33.19
N ARG A 174 -6.08 -8.02 -32.05
CA ARG A 174 -5.56 -9.39 -31.97
C ARG A 174 -6.71 -10.35 -32.21
N HIS A 175 -6.41 -11.44 -32.92
CA HIS A 175 -7.33 -12.55 -33.04
C HIS A 175 -7.66 -13.07 -31.63
N GLY A 176 -8.95 -13.21 -31.34
CA GLY A 176 -9.44 -13.79 -30.10
C GLY A 176 -9.58 -12.86 -28.91
N ILE A 177 -9.68 -11.54 -29.10
CA ILE A 177 -10.18 -10.62 -28.06
C ILE A 177 -11.52 -10.04 -28.50
N ARG A 178 -12.52 -10.10 -27.62
CA ARG A 178 -13.91 -9.71 -27.89
C ARG A 178 -14.41 -8.81 -26.76
N TYR A 179 -15.31 -7.88 -27.09
CA TYR A 179 -16.06 -7.12 -26.09
C TYR A 179 -17.52 -7.54 -26.11
N GLY A 180 -18.10 -7.73 -24.93
CA GLY A 180 -19.53 -7.87 -24.78
C GLY A 180 -19.94 -8.09 -23.33
N GLU A 181 -21.24 -8.23 -23.14
CA GLU A 181 -21.87 -8.31 -21.84
C GLU A 181 -21.93 -9.76 -21.36
N TYR A 182 -21.87 -9.93 -20.04
CA TYR A 182 -21.97 -11.23 -19.39
C TYR A 182 -23.40 -11.54 -18.99
N ILE A 183 -23.72 -12.82 -19.00
CA ILE A 183 -24.91 -13.39 -18.39
C ILE A 183 -24.41 -14.27 -17.24
N SER A 184 -25.02 -14.20 -16.07
CA SER A 184 -24.62 -14.98 -14.90
C SER A 184 -25.81 -15.68 -14.26
N GLY A 185 -25.56 -16.86 -13.69
CA GLY A 185 -26.52 -17.60 -12.86
C GLY A 185 -25.83 -18.54 -11.87
N SER A 186 -26.57 -19.11 -10.92
CA SER A 186 -26.02 -19.97 -9.88
C SER A 186 -25.73 -21.41 -10.34
N SER A 187 -25.99 -21.76 -11.61
CA SER A 187 -25.84 -23.13 -12.13
C SER A 187 -25.02 -23.20 -13.40
N VAL A 188 -24.24 -24.27 -13.55
CA VAL A 188 -23.60 -24.62 -14.84
C VAL A 188 -24.70 -25.05 -15.81
N ARG A 189 -24.69 -24.51 -17.03
CA ARG A 189 -25.73 -24.71 -18.05
C ARG A 189 -25.22 -25.56 -19.20
N GLY A 190 -25.99 -26.58 -19.57
CA GLY A 190 -25.84 -27.34 -20.83
C GLY A 190 -26.84 -26.89 -21.91
N ASP A 191 -27.61 -25.86 -21.62
CA ASP A 191 -28.64 -25.23 -22.45
C ASP A 191 -28.33 -23.73 -22.65
N ALA A 192 -27.04 -23.40 -22.79
CA ALA A 192 -26.61 -22.01 -22.88
C ALA A 192 -27.20 -21.28 -24.10
N ALA A 193 -27.38 -22.00 -25.22
CA ALA A 193 -28.01 -21.45 -26.43
C ALA A 193 -29.40 -20.86 -26.15
N GLN A 194 -30.25 -21.56 -25.39
CA GLN A 194 -31.58 -21.10 -25.01
C GLN A 194 -31.52 -19.88 -24.07
N VAL A 195 -30.55 -19.87 -23.15
CA VAL A 195 -30.32 -18.72 -22.25
C VAL A 195 -29.90 -17.49 -23.06
N PHE A 196 -28.94 -17.63 -23.98
CA PHE A 196 -28.52 -16.55 -24.86
C PHE A 196 -29.66 -16.04 -25.74
N GLU A 197 -30.43 -16.92 -26.39
CA GLU A 197 -31.57 -16.54 -27.22
C GLU A 197 -32.58 -15.72 -26.42
N LYS A 198 -32.94 -16.19 -25.22
CA LYS A 198 -33.86 -15.49 -24.33
C LYS A 198 -33.34 -14.10 -23.95
N ILE A 199 -32.11 -14.00 -23.45
CA ILE A 199 -31.56 -12.72 -22.98
C ILE A 199 -31.30 -11.74 -24.14
N ARG A 200 -30.79 -12.22 -25.27
CA ARG A 200 -30.48 -11.36 -26.43
C ARG A 200 -31.75 -10.85 -27.11
N SER A 201 -32.85 -11.59 -27.06
CA SER A 201 -34.16 -11.14 -27.58
C SER A 201 -34.90 -10.20 -26.63
N SER A 202 -34.74 -10.34 -25.30
CA SER A 202 -35.49 -9.55 -24.33
C SER A 202 -34.73 -8.37 -23.70
N VAL A 203 -33.40 -8.42 -23.63
CA VAL A 203 -32.57 -7.43 -22.92
C VAL A 203 -31.62 -6.71 -23.85
N GLY A 204 -30.73 -7.44 -24.54
CA GLY A 204 -29.68 -6.82 -25.33
C GLY A 204 -28.84 -7.78 -26.16
N ARG A 205 -28.59 -7.41 -27.43
CA ARG A 205 -27.79 -8.18 -28.39
C ARG A 205 -26.28 -8.21 -28.10
N ASN A 206 -25.82 -7.57 -27.02
CA ASN A 206 -24.41 -7.50 -26.66
C ASN A 206 -24.00 -8.59 -25.67
N ALA A 207 -24.95 -9.37 -25.14
CA ALA A 207 -24.68 -10.48 -24.24
C ALA A 207 -24.08 -11.66 -25.02
N ILE A 208 -22.80 -11.96 -24.78
CA ILE A 208 -22.02 -12.93 -25.57
C ILE A 208 -21.24 -13.95 -24.73
N ALA A 209 -21.25 -13.79 -23.41
CA ALA A 209 -20.59 -14.69 -22.47
C ALA A 209 -21.56 -15.09 -21.36
N LEU A 210 -21.55 -16.37 -20.98
CA LEU A 210 -22.35 -16.93 -19.89
C LEU A 210 -21.41 -17.51 -18.83
N ASP A 211 -21.56 -17.07 -17.58
CA ASP A 211 -20.76 -17.50 -16.45
C ASP A 211 -21.61 -17.67 -15.17
N MET A 212 -20.97 -17.72 -14.01
CA MET A 212 -21.66 -17.90 -12.73
C MET A 212 -21.47 -16.75 -11.73
N GLU A 213 -20.69 -15.70 -12.04
CA GLU A 213 -20.26 -14.71 -11.05
C GLU A 213 -20.18 -13.25 -11.53
N ALA A 214 -20.13 -12.97 -12.84
CA ALA A 214 -19.90 -11.61 -13.34
C ALA A 214 -20.93 -10.58 -12.85
N SER A 215 -22.22 -10.93 -12.80
CA SER A 215 -23.27 -10.04 -12.26
C SER A 215 -23.05 -9.73 -10.78
N ALA A 216 -22.72 -10.75 -9.98
CA ALA A 216 -22.44 -10.61 -8.56
C ALA A 216 -21.23 -9.71 -8.31
N PHE A 217 -20.16 -9.91 -9.08
CA PHE A 217 -18.95 -9.11 -9.01
C PHE A 217 -19.20 -7.63 -9.29
N ILE A 218 -19.87 -7.32 -10.41
CA ILE A 218 -20.14 -5.94 -10.81
C ILE A 218 -21.09 -5.26 -9.81
N GLN A 219 -22.14 -5.97 -9.38
CA GLN A 219 -23.07 -5.48 -8.37
C GLN A 219 -22.38 -5.19 -7.03
N LEU A 220 -21.45 -6.06 -6.62
CA LEU A 220 -20.67 -5.87 -5.41
C LEU A 220 -19.76 -4.64 -5.50
N CYS A 221 -19.09 -4.42 -6.64
CA CYS A 221 -18.25 -3.25 -6.81
C CYS A 221 -19.07 -1.96 -6.69
N LYS A 222 -20.25 -1.89 -7.32
CA LYS A 222 -21.19 -0.77 -7.17
C LYS A 222 -21.61 -0.54 -5.73
N HIS A 223 -21.85 -1.61 -4.97
CA HIS A 223 -22.25 -1.49 -3.58
C HIS A 223 -21.20 -0.76 -2.72
N PHE A 224 -19.91 -0.95 -3.02
CA PHE A 224 -18.84 -0.26 -2.30
C PHE A 224 -18.55 1.17 -2.82
N GLU A 225 -19.14 1.61 -3.93
CA GLU A 225 -18.92 2.98 -4.44
C GLU A 225 -19.49 4.06 -3.48
N PRO A 226 -18.86 5.24 -3.39
CA PRO A 226 -17.62 5.66 -4.06
C PRO A 226 -16.34 5.32 -3.27
N LYS A 227 -16.45 4.65 -2.11
CA LYS A 227 -15.34 4.44 -1.17
C LYS A 227 -14.61 3.10 -1.36
N GLY A 228 -15.10 2.26 -2.26
CA GLY A 228 -14.64 0.91 -2.52
C GLY A 228 -13.51 0.78 -3.53
N PRO A 229 -13.16 -0.47 -3.87
CA PRO A 229 -12.29 -0.73 -5.00
C PRO A 229 -12.93 -0.27 -6.32
N ILE A 230 -12.11 0.31 -7.19
CA ILE A 230 -12.49 0.63 -8.56
C ILE A 230 -12.59 -0.67 -9.35
N CYS A 231 -13.76 -0.93 -9.92
CA CYS A 231 -13.97 -2.09 -10.79
C CYS A 231 -13.25 -1.89 -12.12
N LEU A 232 -12.35 -2.81 -12.45
CA LEU A 232 -11.67 -2.86 -13.74
C LEU A 232 -12.37 -3.77 -14.75
N GLY A 233 -13.59 -4.25 -14.45
CA GLY A 233 -14.40 -5.09 -15.33
C GLY A 233 -14.16 -6.59 -15.17
N VAL A 234 -14.61 -7.35 -16.16
CA VAL A 234 -14.56 -8.82 -16.21
C VAL A 234 -13.79 -9.25 -17.46
N VAL A 235 -12.86 -10.19 -17.29
CA VAL A 235 -12.04 -10.74 -18.38
C VAL A 235 -12.04 -12.25 -18.29
N LYS A 236 -12.69 -12.93 -19.25
CA LYS A 236 -12.82 -14.39 -19.22
C LYS A 236 -12.61 -15.03 -20.58
N GLY A 237 -11.89 -16.15 -20.58
CA GLY A 237 -11.69 -16.99 -21.77
C GLY A 237 -12.89 -17.87 -22.04
N ILE A 238 -13.16 -18.15 -23.31
CA ILE A 238 -14.23 -19.06 -23.75
C ILE A 238 -13.71 -20.50 -23.67
N SER A 239 -14.17 -21.28 -22.70
CA SER A 239 -13.78 -22.69 -22.55
C SER A 239 -14.72 -23.67 -23.24
N ASP A 240 -15.96 -23.24 -23.50
CA ASP A 240 -17.02 -24.03 -24.13
C ASP A 240 -18.13 -23.10 -24.67
N PHE A 241 -19.16 -23.68 -25.29
CA PHE A 241 -20.37 -22.96 -25.72
C PHE A 241 -21.61 -23.33 -24.90
N GLY A 242 -21.42 -24.03 -23.76
CA GLY A 242 -22.50 -24.49 -22.90
C GLY A 242 -23.48 -25.45 -23.57
N ASP A 243 -22.96 -26.30 -24.47
CA ASP A 243 -23.67 -27.33 -25.21
C ASP A 243 -23.16 -28.74 -24.81
N SER A 244 -23.63 -29.78 -25.51
CA SER A 244 -23.22 -31.16 -25.27
C SER A 244 -21.77 -31.47 -25.65
N LYS A 245 -21.07 -30.56 -26.36
CA LYS A 245 -19.68 -30.75 -26.81
C LYS A 245 -18.66 -30.30 -25.75
N LYS A 246 -19.13 -29.79 -24.62
CA LYS A 246 -18.28 -29.39 -23.50
C LYS A 246 -17.36 -30.54 -23.08
N GLY A 247 -16.06 -30.30 -23.13
CA GLY A 247 -15.03 -31.28 -22.76
C GLY A 247 -14.52 -32.17 -23.90
N GLU A 248 -15.03 -32.02 -25.13
CA GLU A 248 -14.44 -32.72 -26.30
C GLU A 248 -13.01 -32.26 -26.57
N ASP A 249 -12.72 -30.96 -26.43
CA ASP A 249 -11.36 -30.42 -26.42
C ASP A 249 -10.85 -30.31 -24.97
N ALA A 250 -10.07 -31.29 -24.54
CA ALA A 250 -9.50 -31.36 -23.19
C ALA A 250 -8.56 -30.19 -22.86
N SER A 251 -8.00 -29.51 -23.88
CA SER A 251 -7.08 -28.38 -23.68
C SER A 251 -7.79 -27.03 -23.61
N ALA A 252 -9.01 -26.92 -24.15
CA ALA A 252 -9.74 -25.66 -24.27
C ALA A 252 -9.87 -24.89 -22.94
N TYR A 253 -10.05 -25.60 -21.83
CA TYR A 253 -10.17 -24.97 -20.51
C TYR A 253 -8.86 -24.32 -20.03
N SER A 254 -7.74 -25.04 -20.07
CA SER A 254 -6.43 -24.48 -19.66
C SER A 254 -5.97 -23.39 -20.64
N ASP A 255 -6.15 -23.60 -21.94
CA ASP A 255 -5.81 -22.62 -22.97
C ASP A 255 -6.62 -21.32 -22.82
N ALA A 256 -7.91 -21.41 -22.51
CA ALA A 256 -8.74 -20.25 -22.23
C ALA A 256 -8.25 -19.46 -20.99
N LEU A 257 -7.81 -20.14 -19.93
CA LEU A 257 -7.22 -19.49 -18.75
C LEU A 257 -5.86 -18.85 -19.05
N ASN A 258 -5.03 -19.52 -19.85
CA ASN A 258 -3.75 -18.97 -20.32
C ASN A 258 -3.96 -17.69 -21.15
N ASN A 259 -4.91 -17.70 -22.08
CA ASN A 259 -5.26 -16.53 -22.87
C ASN A 259 -5.86 -15.41 -22.00
N THR A 260 -6.67 -15.77 -20.99
CA THR A 260 -7.20 -14.83 -20.00
C THR A 260 -6.07 -14.14 -19.25
N ALA A 261 -5.07 -14.88 -18.78
CA ALA A 261 -3.89 -14.32 -18.10
C ALA A 261 -3.15 -13.30 -18.98
N VAL A 262 -2.87 -13.64 -20.24
CA VAL A 262 -2.22 -12.74 -21.20
C VAL A 262 -3.05 -11.46 -21.40
N ALA A 263 -4.36 -11.61 -21.61
CA ALA A 263 -5.28 -10.50 -21.81
C ALA A 263 -5.38 -9.58 -20.57
N ILE A 264 -5.38 -10.15 -19.37
CA ILE A 264 -5.34 -9.39 -18.11
C ILE A 264 -4.07 -8.55 -18.01
N LYS A 265 -2.90 -9.15 -18.30
CA LYS A 265 -1.63 -8.43 -18.28
C LYS A 265 -1.65 -7.24 -19.25
N ASP A 266 -2.10 -7.45 -20.47
CA ASP A 266 -2.20 -6.40 -21.48
C ASP A 266 -3.16 -5.28 -21.04
N TRP A 267 -4.34 -5.64 -20.51
CA TRP A 267 -5.32 -4.69 -20.02
C TRP A 267 -4.81 -3.85 -18.85
N LEU A 268 -4.21 -4.48 -17.84
CA LEU A 268 -3.66 -3.77 -16.68
C LEU A 268 -2.50 -2.85 -17.09
N THR A 269 -1.65 -3.31 -18.01
CA THR A 269 -0.54 -2.52 -18.55
C THR A 269 -1.04 -1.30 -19.34
N HIS A 270 -2.18 -1.41 -20.01
CA HIS A 270 -2.83 -0.30 -20.72
C HIS A 270 -3.56 0.66 -19.77
N ARG A 271 -4.35 0.12 -18.84
CA ARG A 271 -5.32 0.86 -18.03
C ARG A 271 -4.68 1.59 -16.85
N ILE A 272 -3.75 0.92 -16.15
CA ILE A 272 -3.21 1.42 -14.89
C ILE A 272 -2.38 2.68 -15.09
N PRO A 273 -1.42 2.79 -16.03
CA PRO A 273 -0.58 3.99 -16.21
C PRO A 273 -1.34 5.32 -16.30
N ASN A 274 -2.58 5.29 -16.80
CA ASN A 274 -3.44 6.47 -16.96
C ASN A 274 -4.34 6.74 -15.74
N THR A 275 -4.13 6.02 -14.64
CA THR A 275 -4.92 6.14 -13.41
C THR A 275 -4.01 6.55 -12.28
N ARG A 276 -4.49 7.34 -11.32
CA ARG A 276 -3.75 7.49 -10.07
C ARG A 276 -3.92 6.20 -9.27
N TRP A 277 -2.83 5.49 -8.94
CA TRP A 277 -2.86 4.30 -8.07
C TRP A 277 -2.14 4.46 -6.73
N GLU A 278 -1.52 5.62 -6.46
CA GLU A 278 -0.91 5.91 -5.16
C GLU A 278 -1.93 5.89 -4.03
N VAL A 279 -1.76 4.99 -3.05
CA VAL A 279 -2.60 4.90 -1.85
C VAL A 279 -2.73 6.28 -1.23
N ASP A 280 -3.98 6.71 -0.99
CA ASP A 280 -4.22 7.94 -0.24
C ASP A 280 -3.94 7.65 1.23
N GLU A 281 -2.74 7.99 1.65
CA GLU A 281 -2.27 7.78 3.01
C GLU A 281 -2.60 8.96 3.93
N SER A 282 -3.38 9.96 3.46
CA SER A 282 -3.59 11.21 4.23
C SER A 282 -4.27 11.00 5.59
N ASP A 283 -5.10 9.98 5.70
CA ASP A 283 -5.80 9.62 6.94
C ASP A 283 -5.03 8.65 7.84
N GLU A 284 -3.90 8.14 7.40
CA GLU A 284 -3.07 7.22 8.17
C GLU A 284 -2.45 7.92 9.40
N PRO A 285 -2.34 7.24 10.55
CA PRO A 285 -1.70 7.79 11.76
C PRO A 285 -0.33 8.43 11.49
N GLY A 286 0.53 7.78 10.70
CA GLY A 286 1.85 8.30 10.33
C GLY A 286 1.78 9.62 9.55
N ALA A 287 0.82 9.78 8.64
CA ALA A 287 0.64 11.01 7.87
C ALA A 287 0.14 12.16 8.76
N LYS A 288 -0.77 11.86 9.70
CA LYS A 288 -1.31 12.83 10.65
C LYS A 288 -0.22 13.47 11.53
N LEU A 289 0.84 12.73 11.85
CA LEU A 289 1.99 13.26 12.61
C LEU A 289 2.84 14.28 11.84
N VAL A 290 2.85 14.21 10.51
CA VAL A 290 3.77 15.00 9.68
C VAL A 290 3.51 16.50 9.83
N SER A 291 2.26 16.94 9.84
CA SER A 291 1.93 18.37 9.93
C SER A 291 2.51 19.01 11.20
N GLY A 292 2.27 18.38 12.36
CA GLY A 292 2.78 18.85 13.65
C GLY A 292 4.30 18.79 13.74
N TYR A 293 4.93 17.72 13.25
CA TYR A 293 6.39 17.60 13.22
C TYR A 293 7.04 18.63 12.30
N TYR A 294 6.51 18.79 11.08
CA TYR A 294 7.05 19.70 10.09
C TYR A 294 6.93 21.16 10.55
N GLU A 295 5.71 21.62 10.88
CA GLU A 295 5.45 23.04 11.20
C GLU A 295 6.10 23.48 12.51
N ASN A 296 6.13 22.62 13.53
CA ASN A 296 6.62 23.01 14.86
C ASN A 296 8.13 22.82 15.03
N PHE A 297 8.75 21.92 14.25
CA PHE A 297 10.16 21.57 14.42
C PHE A 297 10.98 21.83 13.16
N VAL A 298 10.80 21.04 12.09
CA VAL A 298 11.65 21.12 10.88
C VAL A 298 11.63 22.51 10.29
N ARG A 299 10.43 23.05 10.06
CA ARG A 299 10.25 24.39 9.50
C ARG A 299 10.91 25.44 10.37
N ARG A 300 10.76 25.36 11.70
CA ARG A 300 11.36 26.33 12.64
C ARG A 300 12.89 26.29 12.65
N VAL A 301 13.49 25.11 12.55
CA VAL A 301 14.96 24.98 12.47
C VAL A 301 15.46 25.63 11.17
N ILE A 302 14.82 25.33 10.04
CA ILE A 302 15.23 25.87 8.74
C ILE A 302 14.94 27.37 8.63
N ASP A 303 13.78 27.84 9.07
CA ASP A 303 13.42 29.27 9.08
C ASP A 303 14.43 30.07 9.92
N ASN A 304 14.77 29.61 11.13
CA ASN A 304 15.77 30.26 11.97
C ASN A 304 17.14 30.37 11.28
N TYR A 305 17.54 29.31 10.54
CA TYR A 305 18.77 29.30 9.77
C TYR A 305 18.72 30.33 8.62
N LEU A 306 17.63 30.33 7.84
CA LEU A 306 17.45 31.21 6.70
C LEU A 306 17.33 32.68 7.10
N GLU A 307 16.78 32.96 8.30
CA GLU A 307 16.72 34.30 8.89
C GLU A 307 18.08 34.78 9.45
N GLY A 308 19.13 33.94 9.39
CA GLY A 308 20.47 34.29 9.86
C GLY A 308 20.60 34.32 11.38
N LEU A 309 19.72 33.61 12.10
CA LEU A 309 19.82 33.52 13.55
C LEU A 309 21.08 32.74 13.97
N PRO A 310 21.66 33.03 15.14
CA PRO A 310 22.92 32.41 15.55
C PRO A 310 22.78 30.90 15.73
N ILE A 311 23.81 30.19 15.28
CA ILE A 311 23.99 28.75 15.43
C ILE A 311 25.25 28.56 16.28
N ALA A 312 25.13 27.87 17.41
CA ALA A 312 26.27 27.64 18.29
C ALA A 312 26.21 26.25 18.91
N TYR A 313 27.39 25.72 19.26
CA TYR A 313 27.48 24.47 20.00
C TYR A 313 26.85 24.60 21.39
N ARG A 314 26.04 23.62 21.77
CA ARG A 314 25.31 23.65 23.05
C ARG A 314 26.25 23.70 24.25
N HIS A 315 27.36 22.96 24.18
CA HIS A 315 28.35 22.84 25.25
C HIS A 315 29.52 23.84 25.09
N ARG A 316 29.50 24.66 24.02
CA ARG A 316 30.50 25.70 23.69
C ARG A 316 29.81 26.89 22.98
N PRO A 317 28.90 27.61 23.65
CA PRO A 317 28.06 28.63 23.01
C PRO A 317 28.85 29.81 22.42
N GLU A 318 30.09 30.01 22.84
CA GLU A 318 31.04 30.98 22.30
C GLU A 318 31.55 30.64 20.90
N VAL A 319 31.44 29.38 20.48
CA VAL A 319 31.85 28.91 19.16
C VAL A 319 30.63 28.91 18.24
N ALA A 320 30.51 29.98 17.45
CA ALA A 320 29.48 30.09 16.42
C ALA A 320 29.82 29.23 15.20
N ILE A 321 28.81 28.60 14.61
CA ILE A 321 28.92 27.84 13.36
C ILE A 321 28.51 28.78 12.22
N PRO A 322 29.39 29.08 11.25
CA PRO A 322 29.06 29.94 10.12
C PRO A 322 27.89 29.37 9.30
N ALA A 323 26.93 30.22 8.94
CA ALA A 323 25.78 29.82 8.11
C ALA A 323 26.19 29.25 6.73
N SER A 324 27.35 29.65 6.22
CA SER A 324 27.94 29.14 4.97
C SER A 324 28.38 27.68 5.04
N GLU A 325 28.56 27.12 6.24
CA GLU A 325 28.92 25.71 6.42
C GLU A 325 27.69 24.79 6.41
N ILE A 326 26.49 25.35 6.54
CA ILE A 326 25.25 24.59 6.59
C ILE A 326 24.84 24.14 5.18
N LYS A 327 24.76 22.82 4.99
CA LYS A 327 24.40 22.12 3.76
C LYS A 327 22.92 21.76 3.69
N GLY A 328 22.26 21.56 4.84
CA GLY A 328 20.84 21.23 4.88
C GLY A 328 20.40 20.52 6.17
N PHE A 329 19.18 20.01 6.14
CA PHE A 329 18.53 19.31 7.25
C PHE A 329 18.23 17.85 6.90
N ILE A 330 18.43 16.93 7.84
CA ILE A 330 18.19 15.50 7.65
C ILE A 330 17.28 14.98 8.75
N SER A 331 16.11 14.49 8.35
CA SER A 331 15.23 13.66 9.17
C SER A 331 15.64 12.20 9.01
N VAL A 332 16.22 11.61 10.06
CA VAL A 332 16.63 10.21 10.09
C VAL A 332 15.47 9.36 10.60
N LEU A 333 14.99 8.44 9.75
CA LEU A 333 14.00 7.44 10.14
C LEU A 333 14.65 6.35 10.99
N PRO A 334 13.90 5.72 11.94
CA PRO A 334 14.43 4.64 12.75
C PRO A 334 14.88 3.44 11.89
N LYS A 335 15.80 2.65 12.44
CA LYS A 335 16.26 1.41 11.82
C LYS A 335 15.09 0.47 11.56
N ASP A 336 15.06 -0.13 10.38
CA ASP A 336 13.99 -1.04 9.93
C ASP A 336 12.58 -0.44 10.03
N GLN A 337 12.47 0.89 10.09
CA GLN A 337 11.23 1.63 10.36
C GLN A 337 10.60 1.31 11.74
N ASP A 338 11.33 0.69 12.67
CA ASP A 338 10.82 0.35 13.99
C ASP A 338 10.71 1.59 14.89
N PRO A 339 9.50 2.07 15.24
CA PRO A 339 9.38 3.23 16.10
C PRO A 339 9.91 2.98 17.52
N GLN A 340 10.10 1.75 17.99
CA GLN A 340 10.73 1.50 19.30
C GLN A 340 12.24 1.76 19.28
N PHE A 341 12.89 1.66 18.11
CA PHE A 341 14.33 1.86 17.97
C PHE A 341 14.79 3.22 18.52
N VAL A 342 14.01 4.28 18.26
CA VAL A 342 14.32 5.65 18.72
C VAL A 342 13.75 5.97 20.12
N LYS A 343 13.07 5.02 20.77
CA LYS A 343 12.61 5.13 22.17
C LYS A 343 13.75 4.91 23.16
N GLU A 344 14.70 4.03 22.82
CA GLU A 344 15.86 3.74 23.67
C GLU A 344 16.92 4.84 23.53
N ILE A 345 16.96 5.76 24.49
CA ILE A 345 17.95 6.87 24.53
C ILE A 345 19.38 6.37 24.32
N GLY A 346 19.71 5.18 24.84
CA GLY A 346 21.05 4.61 24.76
C GLY A 346 21.54 4.31 23.34
N GLN A 347 20.64 3.94 22.42
CA GLN A 347 21.05 3.61 21.05
C GLN A 347 21.45 4.87 20.28
N ILE A 348 20.58 5.89 20.27
CA ILE A 348 20.87 7.18 19.64
C ILE A 348 22.11 7.82 20.27
N GLN A 349 22.24 7.78 21.61
CA GLN A 349 23.41 8.36 22.28
C GLN A 349 24.71 7.67 21.86
N ARG A 350 24.69 6.34 21.70
CA ARG A 350 25.85 5.59 21.21
C ARG A 350 26.23 6.01 19.79
N THR A 351 25.25 6.13 18.90
CA THR A 351 25.47 6.63 17.53
C THR A 351 26.04 8.04 17.53
N ILE A 352 25.49 8.95 18.35
CA ILE A 352 26.00 10.32 18.47
C ILE A 352 27.48 10.33 18.87
N LEU A 353 27.85 9.53 19.89
CA LEU A 353 29.23 9.42 20.36
C LEU A 353 30.15 8.76 19.31
N GLU A 354 29.70 7.70 18.67
CA GLU A 354 30.47 6.93 17.70
C GLU A 354 30.85 7.74 16.46
N TYR A 355 29.93 8.57 15.96
CA TYR A 355 30.13 9.39 14.78
C TYR A 355 30.58 10.82 15.10
N GLY A 356 30.76 11.14 16.39
CA GLY A 356 31.12 12.47 16.86
C GLY A 356 30.14 13.53 16.35
N VAL A 357 28.84 13.23 16.47
CA VAL A 357 27.76 14.16 16.20
C VAL A 357 27.63 15.10 17.39
N GLU A 358 27.55 16.39 17.13
CA GLU A 358 27.55 17.41 18.18
C GLU A 358 26.15 17.95 18.41
N GLU A 359 25.91 18.46 19.62
CA GLU A 359 24.65 19.12 19.97
C GLU A 359 24.78 20.63 19.73
N ILE A 360 23.83 21.22 19.03
CA ILE A 360 23.80 22.65 18.73
C ILE A 360 22.46 23.28 19.14
N ASN A 361 22.51 24.59 19.36
CA ASN A 361 21.33 25.44 19.47
C ASN A 361 21.26 26.35 18.25
N ILE A 362 20.05 26.53 17.73
CA ILE A 362 19.76 27.48 16.66
C ILE A 362 18.69 28.47 17.10
N GLY A 363 18.95 29.77 16.94
CA GLY A 363 18.05 30.83 17.39
C GLY A 363 18.30 31.28 18.83
N THR A 364 17.52 32.29 19.26
CA THR A 364 17.62 32.90 20.58
C THR A 364 16.29 32.83 21.34
N ASN A 365 16.34 32.76 22.67
CA ASN A 365 15.16 32.83 23.54
C ASN A 365 14.09 31.78 23.18
N ALA A 366 12.83 32.18 23.06
CA ALA A 366 11.70 31.28 22.73
C ALA A 366 11.80 30.64 21.32
N ALA A 367 12.60 31.22 20.42
CA ALA A 367 12.85 30.66 19.10
C ALA A 367 13.98 29.61 19.11
N GLN A 368 14.71 29.45 20.22
CA GLN A 368 15.80 28.49 20.29
C GLN A 368 15.30 27.07 20.05
N ARG A 369 15.98 26.34 19.16
CA ARG A 369 15.74 24.92 18.91
C ARG A 369 17.03 24.14 19.12
N TYR A 370 16.84 22.93 19.63
CA TYR A 370 17.90 21.96 19.85
C TYR A 370 17.91 20.98 18.67
N VAL A 371 19.09 20.74 18.11
CA VAL A 371 19.29 19.85 16.96
C VAL A 371 20.71 19.29 16.99
N HIS A 372 20.92 18.15 16.35
CA HIS A 372 22.26 17.56 16.22
C HIS A 372 22.96 18.07 14.96
N TYR A 373 24.28 18.12 14.97
CA TYR A 373 25.09 18.69 13.89
C TYR A 373 26.27 17.79 13.54
N LYS A 374 26.48 17.57 12.24
CA LYS A 374 27.68 16.94 11.70
C LYS A 374 27.93 17.37 10.26
N GLY A 375 29.17 17.82 9.98
CA GLY A 375 29.65 17.98 8.60
C GLY A 375 28.83 18.94 7.72
N GLY A 376 28.22 19.95 8.34
CA GLY A 376 27.31 20.91 7.68
C GLY A 376 25.84 20.53 7.72
N TYR A 377 25.45 19.37 8.24
CA TYR A 377 24.05 18.95 8.29
C TYR A 377 23.45 19.11 9.69
N PHE A 378 22.23 19.65 9.73
CA PHE A 378 21.32 19.48 10.85
C PHE A 378 20.72 18.07 10.81
N LEU A 379 20.68 17.40 11.96
CA LEU A 379 20.24 16.02 12.09
C LEU A 379 19.16 15.90 13.16
N ASP A 380 18.02 15.34 12.77
CA ASP A 380 16.96 14.93 13.69
C ASP A 380 16.72 13.43 13.62
N TRP A 381 16.75 12.79 14.78
CA TRP A 381 16.34 11.41 14.94
C TRP A 381 14.84 11.45 15.21
N CYS A 382 14.01 11.01 14.26
CA CYS A 382 12.57 11.31 14.22
C CYS A 382 11.76 10.66 15.37
N ARG A 383 11.99 11.07 16.63
CA ARG A 383 11.38 10.49 17.83
C ARG A 383 9.87 10.68 17.91
N THR A 384 9.31 11.60 17.12
CA THR A 384 7.85 11.78 16.98
C THR A 384 7.16 10.47 16.58
N VAL A 385 7.84 9.62 15.81
CA VAL A 385 7.28 8.33 15.38
C VAL A 385 7.12 7.34 16.54
N ASN A 386 7.70 7.59 17.73
CA ASN A 386 7.47 6.77 18.93
C ASN A 386 5.99 6.69 19.33
N SER A 387 5.16 7.68 18.95
CA SER A 387 3.72 7.62 19.23
C SER A 387 3.00 6.55 18.40
N LEU A 388 3.66 5.99 17.37
CA LEU A 388 3.12 4.95 16.51
C LEU A 388 3.34 3.54 17.07
N VAL A 389 4.03 3.39 18.21
CA VAL A 389 4.38 2.07 18.79
C VAL A 389 3.15 1.21 19.08
N ASP A 390 2.04 1.83 19.47
CA ASP A 390 0.80 1.13 19.82
C ASP A 390 -0.16 0.98 18.62
N GLU A 391 0.20 1.51 17.45
CA GLU A 391 -0.58 1.32 16.23
C GLU A 391 -0.45 -0.14 15.78
N GLU A 392 -1.52 -0.69 15.19
CA GLU A 392 -1.59 -2.09 14.73
C GLU A 392 -0.42 -2.46 13.79
N ASP A 393 0.15 -1.44 13.15
CA ASP A 393 1.00 -1.52 11.98
C ASP A 393 2.14 -0.48 12.04
N ALA A 394 2.72 -0.31 13.23
CA ALA A 394 3.70 0.69 13.60
C ALA A 394 4.79 0.97 12.54
N GLU A 395 5.46 -0.07 11.99
CA GLU A 395 6.58 0.12 11.05
C GLU A 395 6.16 0.80 9.73
N TYR A 396 5.03 0.44 9.08
CA TYR A 396 4.61 1.22 7.90
C TYR A 396 4.00 2.55 8.24
N GLN A 397 3.48 2.78 9.43
CA GLN A 397 3.10 4.14 9.83
C GLN A 397 4.35 5.05 9.85
N VAL A 398 5.52 4.53 10.23
CA VAL A 398 6.80 5.25 10.06
C VAL A 398 7.14 5.46 8.57
N GLY A 399 6.91 4.46 7.72
CA GLY A 399 7.07 4.58 6.27
C GLY A 399 6.16 5.65 5.65
N VAL A 400 4.88 5.68 6.02
CA VAL A 400 3.88 6.69 5.64
C VAL A 400 4.31 8.07 6.12
N PHE A 401 4.75 8.18 7.37
CA PHE A 401 5.32 9.41 7.92
C PHE A 401 6.46 9.92 7.03
N GLY A 402 7.44 9.06 6.69
CA GLY A 402 8.55 9.41 5.84
C GLY A 402 8.13 9.84 4.42
N ARG A 403 7.22 9.10 3.76
CA ARG A 403 6.70 9.46 2.43
C ARG A 403 5.92 10.78 2.45
N THR A 404 5.11 11.00 3.48
CA THR A 404 4.29 12.21 3.64
C THR A 404 5.16 13.42 4.00
N LEU A 405 6.21 13.23 4.81
CA LEU A 405 7.18 14.26 5.15
C LEU A 405 7.98 14.72 3.92
N ARG A 406 8.39 13.79 3.04
CA ARG A 406 9.01 14.12 1.74
C ARG A 406 8.13 15.01 0.85
N LYS A 407 6.82 15.07 1.11
CA LYS A 407 5.88 15.91 0.38
C LYS A 407 5.79 17.36 0.90
N GLN A 408 6.49 17.71 1.98
CA GLN A 408 6.47 19.06 2.56
C GLN A 408 7.42 20.03 1.84
N ALA A 409 7.20 21.34 1.98
CA ALA A 409 7.84 22.36 1.14
C ALA A 409 9.37 22.35 1.18
N TYR A 410 9.99 22.08 2.33
CA TYR A 410 11.47 22.01 2.42
C TYR A 410 12.09 20.72 1.87
N TYR A 411 11.29 19.66 1.72
CA TYR A 411 11.72 18.38 1.15
C TYR A 411 11.44 18.30 -0.36
N LYS A 412 10.42 19.04 -0.83
CA LYS A 412 10.11 19.27 -2.24
C LYS A 412 10.74 20.59 -2.70
N GLN A 413 12.03 20.67 -3.03
CA GLN A 413 12.48 21.85 -3.79
C GLN A 413 12.48 21.62 -5.30
N ALA A 414 11.99 22.66 -5.97
CA ALA A 414 11.63 22.75 -7.38
C ALA A 414 12.62 23.60 -8.19
N GLU A 415 13.84 23.88 -7.68
CA GLU A 415 14.83 24.73 -8.36
C GLU A 415 16.29 24.25 -8.17
N ALA A 416 17.22 24.87 -8.93
CA ALA A 416 18.59 24.45 -9.27
C ALA A 416 19.57 24.12 -8.12
N LYS A 417 19.18 24.25 -6.85
CA LYS A 417 20.04 24.00 -5.67
C LYS A 417 19.69 22.73 -4.87
N GLY A 418 18.67 21.97 -5.28
CA GLY A 418 18.24 20.75 -4.57
C GLY A 418 17.50 21.04 -3.25
N PRO A 419 16.95 20.02 -2.56
CA PRO A 419 16.13 20.21 -1.36
C PRO A 419 16.93 20.63 -0.12
N LEU A 420 16.40 21.60 0.64
CA LEU A 420 16.98 22.06 1.92
C LEU A 420 16.84 21.01 3.03
N ALA A 421 15.90 20.08 2.90
CA ALA A 421 15.70 18.98 3.82
C ALA A 421 15.59 17.62 3.11
N GLN A 422 16.09 16.56 3.76
CA GLN A 422 16.03 15.19 3.25
C GLN A 422 15.50 14.24 4.32
N VAL A 423 14.77 13.22 3.90
CA VAL A 423 14.36 12.10 4.76
C VAL A 423 15.20 10.88 4.40
N LEU A 424 16.15 10.53 5.26
CA LEU A 424 17.03 9.39 5.06
C LEU A 424 16.56 8.18 5.88
N PRO A 425 16.51 6.98 5.27
CA PRO A 425 16.55 5.73 6.00
C PRO A 425 17.77 5.65 6.91
N TRP A 426 17.67 4.86 7.99
CA TRP A 426 18.75 4.69 8.96
C TRP A 426 20.10 4.33 8.32
N GLU A 427 20.12 3.33 7.44
CA GLU A 427 21.37 2.84 6.82
C GLU A 427 22.04 3.89 5.93
N GLU A 428 21.26 4.68 5.18
CA GLU A 428 21.78 5.80 4.38
C GLU A 428 22.34 6.91 5.28
N ALA A 429 21.68 7.20 6.41
CA ALA A 429 22.18 8.15 7.39
C ALA A 429 23.49 7.68 8.04
N MET A 430 23.64 6.38 8.33
CA MET A 430 24.88 5.83 8.89
C MET A 430 26.03 5.88 7.88
N HIS A 431 25.76 5.61 6.60
CA HIS A 431 26.75 5.77 5.53
C HIS A 431 27.22 7.23 5.45
N LEU A 432 26.29 8.19 5.40
CA LEU A 432 26.62 9.61 5.40
C LEU A 432 27.48 10.01 6.60
N LEU A 433 27.12 9.57 7.81
CA LEU A 433 27.89 9.88 9.02
C LEU A 433 29.29 9.28 9.00
N THR A 434 29.46 8.10 8.40
CA THR A 434 30.77 7.46 8.18
C THR A 434 31.63 8.31 7.27
N ASP A 435 31.08 8.76 6.13
CA ASP A 435 31.79 9.61 5.18
C ASP A 435 32.24 10.92 5.83
N LEU A 436 31.33 11.61 6.53
CA LEU A 436 31.63 12.86 7.24
C LEU A 436 32.69 12.69 8.34
N LYS A 437 32.71 11.53 9.01
CA LYS A 437 33.73 11.21 10.02
C LYS A 437 35.11 11.05 9.38
N ASN A 438 35.19 10.37 8.23
CA ASN A 438 36.43 10.18 7.49
C ASN A 438 36.98 11.50 6.95
N ASP A 439 36.12 12.37 6.43
CA ASP A 439 36.50 13.70 5.94
C ASP A 439 37.13 14.56 7.06
N THR A 440 36.54 14.52 8.25
CA THR A 440 37.07 15.26 9.42
C THR A 440 38.46 14.78 9.81
N GLN A 441 38.73 13.46 9.73
CA GLN A 441 40.04 12.88 10.04
C GLN A 441 41.10 13.25 8.99
N ASN A 442 40.71 13.34 7.72
CA ASN A 442 41.61 13.71 6.64
C ASN A 442 42.04 15.19 6.73
N ILE A 443 41.11 16.10 7.04
CA ILE A 443 41.43 17.53 7.27
C ILE A 443 42.43 17.66 8.42
N HIS A 444 42.18 16.98 9.54
CA HIS A 444 43.05 17.10 10.71
C HIS A 444 44.46 16.53 10.47
N ARG A 445 44.61 15.49 9.63
CA ARG A 445 45.93 14.97 9.20
C ARG A 445 46.69 15.96 8.33
N GLN A 446 46.03 16.61 7.38
CA GLN A 446 46.67 17.60 6.51
C GLN A 446 47.17 18.81 7.30
N ASP A 447 46.39 19.29 8.28
CA ASP A 447 46.81 20.41 9.13
C ASP A 447 48.01 20.05 10.02
N VAL A 448 48.04 18.84 10.58
CA VAL A 448 49.18 18.37 11.38
C VAL A 448 50.44 18.16 10.53
N GLU A 449 50.31 17.65 9.30
CA GLU A 449 51.45 17.53 8.38
C GLU A 449 51.99 18.89 7.90
N LEU A 450 51.11 19.88 7.66
CA LEU A 450 51.49 21.23 7.29
C LEU A 450 52.18 21.99 8.45
N VAL A 451 51.73 21.79 9.69
CA VAL A 451 52.38 22.35 10.88
C VAL A 451 53.71 21.62 11.17
N GLY A 452 53.77 20.30 10.95
CA GLY A 452 54.99 19.52 11.10
C GLY A 452 56.10 19.94 10.14
N LYS A 453 55.77 20.19 8.86
CA LYS A 453 56.74 20.69 7.87
C LYS A 453 57.23 22.12 8.14
N ARG A 454 56.41 22.97 8.78
CA ARG A 454 56.84 24.33 9.17
C ARG A 454 57.82 24.34 10.35
N TYR A 455 57.85 23.30 11.18
CA TYR A 455 58.74 23.23 12.35
C TYR A 455 60.12 22.62 12.06
N GLU A 456 60.33 21.95 10.92
CA GLU A 456 61.64 21.43 10.54
C GLU A 456 62.60 22.49 9.95
N GLU A 457 62.13 23.68 9.57
CA GLU A 457 62.99 24.67 8.90
C GLU A 457 63.57 25.77 9.78
N THR A 458 63.16 25.94 11.04
CA THR A 458 63.81 26.92 11.92
C THR A 458 63.56 26.57 13.39
N LEU A 459 64.58 26.05 14.09
CA LEU A 459 64.94 26.48 15.44
C LEU A 459 66.25 25.82 15.93
N PRO A 460 67.17 26.59 16.55
CA PRO A 460 68.42 26.06 17.09
C PRO A 460 68.20 25.24 18.35
N ARG A 461 69.00 24.17 18.46
CA ARG A 461 69.01 23.18 19.54
C ARG A 461 69.41 23.81 20.88
N ALA A 462 68.45 24.07 21.76
CA ALA A 462 68.71 24.47 23.15
C ALA A 462 68.71 23.25 24.09
N LYS A 463 69.77 23.15 24.91
CA LYS A 463 69.92 22.19 26.01
C LYS A 463 69.25 22.76 27.27
N THR A 464 68.39 22.00 27.95
CA THR A 464 68.14 22.10 29.41
C THR A 464 67.29 20.91 29.85
N GLN A 465 67.85 20.02 30.67
CA GLN A 465 67.75 19.91 32.13
C GLN A 465 66.48 19.23 32.65
N ARG A 466 66.73 18.10 33.33
CA ARG A 466 65.82 17.34 34.19
C ARG A 466 65.31 18.20 35.35
N GLY A 467 64.03 18.03 35.70
CA GLY A 467 63.48 18.56 36.95
C GLY A 467 62.09 18.01 37.30
N SER A 468 62.06 17.24 38.39
CA SER A 468 60.98 16.96 39.35
C SER A 468 59.60 16.42 38.94
N THR A 469 59.38 15.22 39.47
CA THR A 469 58.14 14.61 39.98
C THR A 469 57.17 15.56 40.69
N MET A 470 55.86 15.39 40.44
CA MET A 470 54.81 15.74 41.41
C MET A 470 53.61 14.79 41.36
N ALA A 471 52.93 14.76 42.51
CA ALA A 471 52.06 13.73 43.06
C ALA A 471 50.70 13.56 42.37
N LYS A 472 50.24 12.31 42.38
CA LYS A 472 48.85 11.90 42.16
C LYS A 472 47.97 12.37 43.33
N THR A 473 46.83 12.98 43.03
CA THR A 473 45.75 13.17 44.00
C THR A 473 44.50 12.51 43.45
N GLU A 474 44.11 11.40 44.06
CA GLU A 474 42.83 10.73 43.82
C GLU A 474 41.70 11.55 44.44
N ARG A 475 40.71 11.94 43.64
CA ARG A 475 39.41 12.41 44.14
C ARG A 475 38.37 11.31 43.93
N LYS A 476 37.93 10.73 45.05
CA LYS A 476 36.68 9.97 45.16
C LYS A 476 35.51 10.97 45.15
N SER A 477 34.53 10.77 44.28
CA SER A 477 33.22 11.43 44.41
C SER A 477 32.14 10.38 44.62
N SER A 478 31.42 10.56 45.72
CA SER A 478 30.37 9.72 46.28
C SER A 478 29.08 9.75 45.46
N VAL A 479 28.41 8.61 45.54
CA VAL A 479 27.11 8.24 45.01
C VAL A 479 25.97 8.94 45.77
N SER A 480 24.88 9.12 45.02
CA SER A 480 23.46 9.24 45.38
C SER A 480 22.98 10.39 46.27
N GLN A 481 22.01 11.16 45.74
CA GLN A 481 20.73 11.36 46.41
C GLN A 481 19.63 11.94 45.49
N LEU A 482 18.45 11.33 45.61
CA LEU A 482 17.11 11.95 45.63
C LEU A 482 16.55 12.57 44.34
N PHE A 483 15.72 11.79 43.63
CA PHE A 483 14.48 12.30 43.03
C PHE A 483 13.32 11.32 43.28
N THR A 484 12.48 11.68 44.24
CA THR A 484 11.14 11.15 44.49
C THR A 484 10.17 11.85 43.53
N PHE A 485 9.60 11.12 42.56
CA PHE A 485 8.48 11.63 41.75
C PHE A 485 7.14 11.14 42.28
N GLY A 486 6.25 12.10 42.47
CA GLY A 486 4.91 11.94 43.01
C GLY A 486 3.98 11.10 42.13
N ARG A 487 3.16 10.30 42.80
CA ARG A 487 2.03 9.57 42.24
C ARG A 487 0.99 10.53 41.68
N PHE A 488 0.68 10.43 40.39
CA PHE A 488 -0.54 11.00 39.81
C PHE A 488 -1.76 10.17 40.22
N ARG A 489 -2.74 10.85 40.85
CA ARG A 489 -4.09 10.35 41.12
C ARG A 489 -4.84 10.16 39.80
N ARG A 490 -5.33 8.96 39.53
CA ARG A 490 -6.36 8.72 38.50
C ARG A 490 -7.72 9.13 39.07
N HIS A 491 -8.39 10.06 38.38
CA HIS A 491 -9.79 10.37 38.61
C HIS A 491 -10.66 9.22 38.09
N HIS A 492 -11.45 8.62 38.98
CA HIS A 492 -12.59 7.78 38.64
C HIS A 492 -13.68 8.62 37.96
N LYS A 493 -14.15 8.19 36.78
CA LYS A 493 -15.44 8.63 36.21
C LYS A 493 -16.56 7.74 36.80
N PRO A 494 -17.72 8.30 37.17
CA PRO A 494 -18.85 7.52 37.66
C PRO A 494 -19.64 6.90 36.50
N SER A 495 -20.19 5.72 36.78
CA SER A 495 -21.13 4.96 35.96
C SER A 495 -22.43 5.73 35.75
N GLY A 496 -22.71 6.10 34.49
CA GLY A 496 -24.00 6.60 34.06
C GLY A 496 -24.90 5.44 33.63
N LYS A 497 -26.10 5.38 34.22
CA LYS A 497 -27.18 4.43 33.91
C LYS A 497 -27.66 4.62 32.47
N GLU A 498 -27.81 3.51 31.74
CA GLU A 498 -28.56 3.45 30.48
C GLU A 498 -30.04 3.76 30.75
N GLN A 499 -30.59 4.71 29.99
CA GLN A 499 -32.02 4.93 29.86
C GLN A 499 -32.52 4.13 28.65
N GLU A 500 -33.47 3.23 28.91
CA GLU A 500 -34.23 2.54 27.87
C GLU A 500 -35.04 3.56 27.05
N ALA A 501 -34.78 3.59 25.74
CA ALA A 501 -35.57 4.36 24.79
C ALA A 501 -36.85 3.59 24.42
N ALA A 502 -38.00 4.12 24.83
CA ALA A 502 -39.30 3.63 24.42
C ALA A 502 -39.53 3.91 22.92
N VAL A 503 -39.72 2.85 22.14
CA VAL A 503 -40.09 2.90 20.73
C VAL A 503 -41.59 3.20 20.62
N SER A 504 -41.93 4.34 20.03
CA SER A 504 -43.31 4.67 19.63
C SER A 504 -43.59 4.12 18.23
N PRO A 505 -44.76 3.51 17.96
CA PRO A 505 -45.11 3.04 16.62
C PRO A 505 -45.62 4.21 15.76
N LEU A 506 -45.08 4.33 14.54
CA LEU A 506 -45.59 5.23 13.50
C LEU A 506 -46.82 4.63 12.81
N PRO A 507 -47.77 5.47 12.36
CA PRO A 507 -49.02 5.01 11.74
C PRO A 507 -48.81 4.58 10.28
N VAL A 508 -49.48 3.51 9.90
CA VAL A 508 -49.63 3.02 8.53
C VAL A 508 -50.58 3.95 7.77
N VAL A 509 -50.06 4.63 6.74
CA VAL A 509 -50.89 5.35 5.76
C VAL A 509 -51.27 4.37 4.65
N GLY A 510 -52.54 4.00 4.61
CA GLY A 510 -53.12 3.27 3.49
C GLY A 510 -53.44 4.22 2.33
N CYS A 511 -52.89 3.95 1.15
CA CYS A 511 -53.39 4.52 -0.10
C CYS A 511 -54.47 3.61 -0.66
N LYS A 512 -55.64 4.21 -0.95
CA LYS A 512 -56.70 3.64 -1.78
C LYS A 512 -56.31 3.66 -3.25
#